data_AF-A0A2D7PGV1-F1
#
_entry.id   AF-A0A2D7PGV1-F1
#
_cell.length_a   1.000
_cell.length_b   1.000
_cell.length_c   1.000
_cell.angle_alpha   90.00
_cell.angle_beta   90.00
_cell.angle_gamma   90.00
#
_symmetry.space_group_name_H-M   'P 1'
#
loop_
_entity.id
_entity.type
_entity.pdbx_description
1 polymer ?
#
loop_
_entity_poly.entity_id
_entity_poly.type
_entity_poly.pdbx_seq_one_letter_code
_entity_poly.pdbx_strand_id
1 'polypeptide(L)'
;MRGPEAKLYQKFKRASKKILWHRIENLAIPGMPDALGYTDKFFYFTVEFKVTRGNKVRLSPHQIAYHVAHPHNSFICIEHLGQGTIKLYEGSVVRDLVSRGLELEPLCLGLDACRLWLEELGA
;
A
#
# COMPACT_ATOMS: atom_id res chain seq x y z
N MET A 1 -20.93 7.23 1.11
CA MET A 1 -20.35 5.92 1.49
C MET A 1 -18.84 5.96 1.20
N ARG A 2 -17.96 5.47 2.08
CA ARG A 2 -16.50 5.45 1.81
C ARG A 2 -16.19 4.47 0.66
N GLY A 3 -15.29 4.86 -0.24
CA GLY A 3 -14.83 4.01 -1.35
C GLY A 3 -14.08 2.76 -0.85
N PRO A 4 -13.90 1.73 -1.70
CA PRO A 4 -13.24 0.47 -1.32
C PRO A 4 -11.86 0.65 -0.69
N GLU A 5 -11.00 1.48 -1.29
CA GLU A 5 -9.64 1.78 -0.79
C GLU A 5 -9.68 2.44 0.58
N ALA A 6 -10.62 3.37 0.80
CA ALA A 6 -10.80 3.99 2.11
C ALA A 6 -11.28 2.99 3.17
N LYS A 7 -12.02 1.93 2.81
CA LYS A 7 -12.37 0.84 3.73
C LYS A 7 -11.16 -0.03 4.04
N LEU A 8 -10.34 -0.35 3.04
CA LEU A 8 -9.10 -1.08 3.21
C LEU A 8 -8.13 -0.34 4.14
N TYR A 9 -7.90 0.96 3.92
CA TYR A 9 -7.10 1.79 4.81
C TYR A 9 -7.58 1.70 6.27
N GLN A 10 -8.89 1.80 6.51
CA GLN A 10 -9.44 1.72 7.87
C GLN A 10 -9.28 0.34 8.49
N LYS A 11 -9.45 -0.73 7.70
CA LYS A 11 -9.18 -2.11 8.12
C LYS A 11 -7.71 -2.25 8.53
N PHE A 12 -6.80 -1.77 7.70
CA PHE A 12 -5.36 -1.85 7.95
C PHE A 12 -4.96 -1.04 9.19
N LYS A 13 -5.36 0.24 9.25
CA LYS A 13 -5.09 1.13 10.39
C LYS A 13 -5.56 0.56 11.73
N ARG A 14 -6.70 -0.13 11.77
CA ARG A 14 -7.21 -0.77 13.00
C ARG A 14 -6.35 -1.95 13.46
N ALA A 15 -5.73 -2.66 12.52
CA ALA A 15 -4.89 -3.81 12.80
C ALA A 15 -3.45 -3.42 13.18
N SER A 16 -2.91 -2.37 12.57
CA SER A 16 -1.53 -1.88 12.78
C SER A 16 -1.49 -0.76 13.82
N LYS A 17 -1.72 -1.08 15.10
CA LYS A 17 -1.87 -0.06 16.16
C LYS A 17 -0.55 0.61 16.57
N LYS A 18 0.60 0.03 16.22
CA LYS A 18 1.92 0.60 16.53
C LYS A 18 2.36 1.66 15.52
N ILE A 19 1.60 1.87 14.44
CA ILE A 19 1.91 2.83 13.39
C ILE A 19 1.02 4.07 13.57
N LEU A 20 1.63 5.25 13.61
CA LEU A 20 0.91 6.50 13.51
C LEU A 20 0.55 6.74 12.04
N TRP A 21 -0.75 6.74 11.75
CA TRP A 21 -1.28 6.86 10.39
C TRP A 21 -1.91 8.22 10.13
N HIS A 22 -1.38 8.90 9.12
CA HIS A 22 -1.92 10.14 8.57
C HIS A 22 -2.44 9.87 7.16
N ARG A 23 -3.76 10.02 6.96
CA ARG A 23 -4.33 9.97 5.62
C ARG A 23 -3.95 11.25 4.87
N ILE A 24 -3.53 11.12 3.63
CA ILE A 24 -3.15 12.23 2.79
C ILE A 24 -4.36 12.63 1.95
N GLU A 25 -5.07 13.68 2.37
CA GLU A 25 -6.20 14.25 1.63
C GLU A 25 -5.66 15.33 0.69
N ASN A 26 -5.22 14.90 -0.50
CA ASN A 26 -4.58 15.79 -1.46
C ASN A 26 -5.51 16.13 -2.63
N LEU A 27 -5.68 17.43 -2.87
CA LEU A 27 -6.54 17.98 -3.93
C LEU A 27 -5.76 18.44 -5.17
N ALA A 28 -4.44 18.55 -5.09
CA ALA A 28 -3.63 19.28 -6.07
C ALA A 28 -2.53 18.45 -6.75
N ILE A 29 -1.99 17.42 -6.09
CA ILE A 29 -0.84 16.67 -6.63
C ILE A 29 -1.30 15.27 -7.08
N PRO A 30 -1.38 14.99 -8.39
CA PRO A 30 -1.71 13.66 -8.87
C PRO A 30 -0.68 12.62 -8.42
N GLY A 31 -1.15 11.44 -8.01
CA GLY A 31 -0.27 10.29 -7.72
C GLY A 31 0.36 10.25 -6.33
N MET A 32 0.08 11.23 -5.47
CA MET A 32 0.44 11.13 -4.05
C MET A 32 -0.22 9.90 -3.41
N PRO A 33 0.51 9.09 -2.62
CA PRO A 33 -0.05 7.93 -1.94
C PRO A 33 -1.17 8.31 -0.96
N ASP A 34 -2.03 7.35 -0.64
CA ASP A 34 -3.19 7.55 0.22
C ASP A 34 -2.85 7.88 1.68
N ALA A 35 -1.72 7.37 2.20
CA ALA A 35 -1.36 7.53 3.61
C ALA A 35 0.15 7.61 3.85
N LEU A 36 0.52 8.37 4.88
CA LEU A 36 1.83 8.36 5.53
C LEU A 36 1.73 7.53 6.81
N GLY A 37 2.64 6.57 6.96
CA GLY A 37 2.87 5.82 8.18
C GLY A 37 4.14 6.29 8.89
N TYR A 38 4.11 6.27 10.21
CA TYR A 38 5.26 6.56 11.06
C TYR A 38 5.36 5.52 12.17
N THR A 39 6.47 4.79 12.22
CA THR A 39 6.70 3.73 13.21
C THR A 39 7.21 4.29 14.54
N ASP A 40 7.18 3.47 15.58
CA ASP A 40 7.81 3.78 16.88
C ASP A 40 9.34 3.88 16.81
N LYS A 41 9.93 3.53 15.65
CA LYS A 41 11.37 3.63 15.33
C LYS A 41 11.74 4.94 14.64
N PHE A 42 10.86 5.94 14.70
CA PHE A 42 11.03 7.25 14.06
C PHE A 42 11.19 7.18 12.53
N PHE A 43 10.60 6.16 11.89
CA PHE A 43 10.74 5.89 10.46
C PHE A 43 9.46 6.23 9.68
N TYR A 44 9.60 6.96 8.58
CA TYR A 44 8.49 7.33 7.69
C TYR A 44 8.40 6.41 6.48
N PHE A 45 7.18 6.10 6.08
CA PHE A 45 6.89 5.41 4.83
C PHE A 45 5.52 5.79 4.29
N THR A 46 5.28 5.55 3.00
CA THR A 46 3.99 5.83 2.36
C THR A 46 3.29 4.57 1.90
N VAL A 47 1.96 4.59 1.86
CA VAL A 47 1.14 3.48 1.37
C VAL A 47 0.07 3.97 0.40
N GLU A 48 0.06 3.38 -0.78
CA GLU A 48 -1.04 3.43 -1.75
C GLU A 48 -1.93 2.19 -1.53
N PHE A 49 -3.23 2.40 -1.29
CA PHE A 49 -4.19 1.31 -1.11
C PHE A 49 -4.94 1.05 -2.42
N LYS A 50 -5.00 -0.21 -2.84
CA LYS A 50 -5.82 -0.64 -3.98
C LYS A 50 -6.70 -1.81 -3.63
N VAL A 51 -7.81 -1.91 -4.34
CA VAL A 51 -8.72 -3.06 -4.26
C VAL A 51 -8.93 -3.62 -5.65
N THR A 52 -8.87 -4.94 -5.81
CA THR A 52 -9.12 -5.61 -7.09
C THR A 52 -9.94 -6.89 -6.91
N ARG A 53 -10.54 -7.37 -8.01
CA ARG A 53 -11.27 -8.64 -8.07
C ARG A 53 -10.56 -9.71 -8.91
N GLY A 54 -9.48 -9.35 -9.61
CA GLY A 54 -8.72 -10.26 -10.46
C GLY A 54 -7.23 -9.91 -10.48
N ASN A 55 -6.47 -10.52 -11.39
CA ASN A 55 -5.01 -10.37 -11.45
C ASN A 55 -4.55 -8.93 -11.71
N LYS A 56 -5.28 -8.17 -12.54
CA LYS A 56 -4.89 -6.81 -12.93
C LYS A 56 -4.93 -5.84 -11.75
N VAL A 57 -3.81 -5.15 -11.52
CA VAL A 57 -3.68 -4.03 -10.58
C VAL A 57 -3.79 -2.72 -11.37
N ARG A 58 -4.69 -1.82 -10.96
CA ARG A 58 -4.90 -0.54 -11.62
C ARG A 58 -4.28 0.59 -10.80
N LEU A 59 -3.10 1.02 -11.21
CA LEU A 59 -2.45 2.25 -10.74
C LEU A 59 -2.53 3.30 -11.84
N SER A 60 -2.76 4.57 -11.47
CA SER A 60 -2.69 5.66 -12.45
C SER A 60 -1.24 5.91 -12.88
N PRO A 61 -0.99 6.51 -14.07
CA PRO A 61 0.36 6.86 -14.48
C PRO A 61 1.14 7.69 -13.45
N HIS A 62 0.44 8.59 -12.74
CA HIS A 62 1.04 9.40 -11.69
C HIS A 62 1.39 8.60 -10.43
N GLN A 63 0.57 7.61 -10.05
CA GLN A 63 0.88 6.70 -8.93
C GLN A 63 2.10 5.85 -9.27
N ILE A 64 2.18 5.34 -10.51
CA ILE A 64 3.34 4.60 -10.99
C ILE A 64 4.59 5.51 -10.94
N ALA A 65 4.49 6.74 -11.46
CA ALA A 65 5.59 7.69 -11.44
C ALA A 65 6.08 8.00 -10.02
N TYR A 66 5.15 8.13 -9.05
CA TYR A 66 5.51 8.35 -7.66
C TYR A 66 6.39 7.23 -7.11
N HIS A 67 5.98 5.96 -7.29
CA HIS A 67 6.74 4.80 -6.80
C HIS A 67 8.05 4.58 -7.57
N VAL A 68 8.10 4.93 -8.87
CA VAL A 68 9.37 4.94 -9.63
C VAL A 68 10.35 5.97 -9.05
N ALA A 69 9.87 7.15 -8.66
CA ALA A 69 10.70 8.20 -8.08
C ALA A 69 11.07 7.94 -6.60
N HIS A 70 10.23 7.20 -5.87
CA HIS A 70 10.40 6.86 -4.46
C HIS A 70 10.33 5.33 -4.27
N PRO A 71 11.28 4.56 -4.81
CA PRO A 71 11.18 3.09 -4.85
C PRO A 71 11.26 2.45 -3.46
N HIS A 72 11.89 3.13 -2.51
CA HIS A 72 12.07 2.65 -1.14
C HIS A 72 11.13 3.37 -0.18
N ASN A 73 10.71 2.67 0.87
CA ASN A 73 9.81 3.19 1.90
C ASN A 73 8.47 3.71 1.34
N SER A 74 8.11 3.29 0.14
CA SER A 74 6.79 3.45 -0.43
C SER A 74 6.24 2.06 -0.72
N PHE A 75 4.96 1.84 -0.42
CA PHE A 75 4.36 0.52 -0.52
C PHE A 75 3.01 0.60 -1.22
N ILE A 76 2.65 -0.49 -1.90
CA ILE A 76 1.33 -0.70 -2.48
C ILE A 76 0.66 -1.84 -1.71
N CYS A 77 -0.45 -1.54 -1.04
CA CYS A 77 -1.24 -2.51 -0.29
C CYS A 77 -2.51 -2.84 -1.07
N ILE A 78 -2.64 -4.09 -1.50
CA ILE A 78 -3.73 -4.54 -2.38
C ILE A 78 -4.61 -5.54 -1.67
N GLU A 79 -5.92 -5.28 -1.61
CA GLU A 79 -6.91 -6.29 -1.23
C GLU A 79 -7.51 -6.95 -2.47
N HIS A 80 -7.38 -8.28 -2.57
CA HIS A 80 -8.02 -9.08 -3.61
C HIS A 80 -9.35 -9.62 -3.11
N LEU A 81 -10.46 -9.00 -3.51
CA LEU A 81 -11.81 -9.29 -3.01
C LEU A 81 -12.28 -10.72 -3.32
N GLY A 82 -11.82 -11.33 -4.41
CA GLY A 82 -12.20 -12.71 -4.74
C GLY A 82 -11.49 -13.77 -3.88
N GLN A 83 -10.34 -13.43 -3.31
CA GLN A 83 -9.53 -14.34 -2.48
C GLN A 83 -9.60 -13.97 -1.00
N GLY A 84 -10.09 -12.78 -0.66
CA GLY A 84 -10.08 -12.25 0.70
C GLY A 84 -8.68 -11.96 1.25
N THR A 85 -7.65 -11.90 0.40
CA THR A 85 -6.25 -11.73 0.80
C THR A 85 -5.77 -10.30 0.60
N ILE A 86 -4.90 -9.85 1.50
CA ILE A 86 -4.16 -8.59 1.37
C ILE A 86 -2.74 -8.93 0.96
N LYS A 87 -2.18 -8.18 0.01
CA LYS A 87 -0.82 -8.35 -0.52
C LYS A 87 -0.09 -7.02 -0.39
N LEU A 88 1.14 -7.06 0.10
CA LEU A 88 2.02 -5.88 0.22
C LEU A 88 3.14 -5.96 -0.81
N TYR A 89 3.39 -4.85 -1.50
CA TYR A 89 4.48 -4.70 -2.45
C TYR A 89 5.29 -3.45 -2.10
N GLU A 90 6.60 -3.48 -2.28
CA GLU A 90 7.44 -2.27 -2.23
C GLU A 90 7.27 -1.47 -3.54
N GLY A 91 7.48 -0.15 -3.49
CA GLY A 91 7.43 0.73 -4.65
C GLY A 91 8.46 0.36 -5.73
N SER A 92 9.59 -0.22 -5.33
CA SER A 92 10.67 -0.67 -6.21
C SER A 92 10.19 -1.63 -7.31
N VAL A 93 9.16 -2.43 -7.03
CA VAL A 93 8.60 -3.42 -7.97
C VAL A 93 7.37 -2.92 -8.73
N VAL A 94 7.04 -1.61 -8.68
CA VAL A 94 5.81 -1.09 -9.27
C VAL A 94 5.66 -1.37 -10.77
N ARG A 95 6.76 -1.39 -11.53
CA ARG A 95 6.74 -1.69 -12.98
C ARG A 95 6.37 -3.14 -13.25
N ASP A 96 6.92 -4.06 -12.46
CA ASP A 96 6.62 -5.47 -12.54
C ASP A 96 5.20 -5.75 -12.05
N LEU A 97 4.75 -5.05 -11.00
CA LEU A 97 3.41 -5.18 -10.45
C LEU A 97 2.34 -4.74 -11.47
N VAL A 98 2.60 -3.67 -12.22
CA VAL A 98 1.67 -3.20 -13.27
C VAL A 98 1.65 -4.13 -14.47
N SER A 99 2.79 -4.73 -14.82
CA SER A 99 2.90 -5.62 -15.99
C SER A 99 2.36 -7.02 -15.72
N ARG A 100 2.67 -7.60 -14.55
CA ARG A 100 2.33 -8.98 -14.16
C ARG A 100 1.07 -9.07 -13.29
N GLY A 101 0.67 -7.99 -12.65
CA GLY A 101 -0.42 -8.01 -11.68
C GLY A 101 -0.04 -8.79 -10.41
N LEU A 102 -1.03 -9.48 -9.83
CA LEU A 102 -0.86 -10.29 -8.61
C LEU A 102 -0.19 -11.65 -8.82
N GLU A 103 0.22 -11.99 -10.05
CA GLU A 103 1.18 -13.07 -10.32
C GLU A 103 2.62 -12.69 -9.91
N LEU A 104 2.86 -11.41 -9.61
CA LEU A 104 4.07 -10.99 -8.92
C LEU A 104 3.97 -11.42 -7.45
N GLU A 105 5.02 -12.11 -6.97
CA GLU A 105 5.12 -12.52 -5.57
C GLU A 105 5.13 -11.29 -4.65
N PRO A 106 4.22 -11.21 -3.66
CA PRO A 106 4.21 -10.10 -2.73
C PRO A 106 5.32 -10.22 -1.68
N LEU A 107 5.70 -9.08 -1.10
CA LEU A 107 6.60 -9.04 0.05
C LEU A 107 5.98 -9.73 1.27
N CYS A 108 4.67 -9.55 1.45
CA CYS A 108 3.88 -10.16 2.51
C CYS A 108 2.48 -10.53 1.99
N LEU A 109 1.94 -11.63 2.53
CA LEU A 109 0.59 -12.11 2.24
C LEU A 109 -0.23 -12.21 3.53
N GLY A 110 -1.40 -11.58 3.54
CA GLY A 110 -2.32 -11.52 4.67
C GLY A 110 -2.13 -10.27 5.54
N LEU A 111 -3.21 -9.83 6.18
CA LEU A 111 -3.23 -8.59 6.97
C LEU A 111 -2.18 -8.57 8.09
N ASP A 112 -2.03 -9.69 8.81
CA ASP A 112 -1.10 -9.79 9.92
C ASP A 112 0.37 -9.74 9.48
N ALA A 113 0.72 -10.46 8.40
CA ALA A 113 2.07 -10.40 7.86
C ALA A 113 2.40 -8.99 7.36
N CYS A 114 1.48 -8.37 6.60
CA CYS A 114 1.69 -7.02 6.09
C CYS A 114 1.83 -5.97 7.21
N ARG A 115 1.01 -6.04 8.26
CA ARG A 115 1.14 -5.07 9.37
C ARG A 115 2.46 -5.26 10.11
N LEU A 116 2.86 -6.50 10.40
CA LEU A 116 4.08 -6.78 11.16
C LEU A 116 5.30 -6.29 10.39
N TRP A 117 5.33 -6.52 9.07
CA TRP A 117 6.39 -6.03 8.22
C TRP A 117 6.53 -4.49 8.27
N LEU A 118 5.41 -3.77 8.15
CA LEU A 118 5.42 -2.30 8.19
C LEU A 118 5.74 -1.75 9.60
N GLU A 119 5.33 -2.45 10.67
CA GLU A 119 5.66 -2.09 12.07
C GLU A 119 7.17 -2.23 12.34
N GLU A 120 7.87 -3.14 11.64
CA GLU A 120 9.31 -3.33 11.77
C GLU A 120 10.17 -2.40 10.92
N LEU A 121 9.59 -1.50 10.12
CA LEU A 121 10.38 -0.53 9.36
C LEU A 121 11.17 0.42 10.27
N GLY A 122 12.46 0.57 9.95
CA GLY A 122 13.42 1.35 10.72
C GLY A 122 14.13 0.59 11.84
N ALA A 123 13.93 -0.74 11.93
CA ALA A 123 14.63 -1.64 12.86
C ALA A 123 16.10 -1.85 12.47
#